data_AF-A0A7C3Q2E2-F1
#
_entry.id   AF-A0A7C3Q2E2-F1
#
_cell.length_a   1.000
_cell.length_b   1.000
_cell.length_c   1.000
_cell.angle_alpha   90.00
_cell.angle_beta   90.00
_cell.angle_gamma   90.00
#
_symmetry.space_group_name_H-M   'P 1'
#
loop_
_entity.id
_entity.type
_entity.pdbx_description
1 polymer ?
#
loop_
_entity_poly.entity_id
_entity_poly.type
_entity_poly.pdbx_seq_one_letter_code
_entity_poly.pdbx_strand_id
1 'polypeptide(L)' 'ISYLQLARRLGDEKVIRAAGRANGSNPVSIIVPCHRVIGSDGTLVGYGGGLDKKKWLLGFEGALKQEELFA' A
#
# COMPACT_ATOMS: atom_id res chain seq x y z
N ILE A 1 0.99 -3.42 5.24
CA ILE A 1 0.23 -4.70 5.25
C ILE A 1 -0.08 -5.10 3.81
N SER A 2 -0.34 -6.37 3.53
CA SER A 2 -0.74 -6.79 2.18
C SER A 2 -2.26 -6.63 1.94
N TYR A 3 -2.68 -6.61 0.68
CA TYR A 3 -4.11 -6.68 0.33
C TYR A 3 -4.79 -7.93 0.88
N LEU A 4 -4.08 -9.07 0.92
CA LEU A 4 -4.59 -10.30 1.54
C LEU A 4 -4.78 -10.13 3.06
N GLN A 5 -3.82 -9.50 3.74
CA GLN A 5 -3.96 -9.19 5.16
C GLN A 5 -5.12 -8.23 5.42
N LEU A 6 -5.34 -7.25 4.53
CA LEU A 6 -6.49 -6.35 4.61
C LEU A 6 -7.81 -7.12 4.46
N ALA A 7 -7.92 -8.00 3.48
CA ALA A 7 -9.10 -8.84 3.26
C ALA A 7 -9.41 -9.73 4.48
N ARG A 8 -8.38 -10.36 5.07
CA ARG A 8 -8.50 -11.14 6.32
C ARG A 8 -9.03 -10.30 7.48
N ARG A 9 -8.55 -9.06 7.64
CA ARG A 9 -9.03 -8.13 8.67
C ARG A 9 -10.48 -7.71 8.46
N LEU A 10 -10.96 -7.74 7.22
CA LEU A 10 -12.37 -7.51 6.87
C LEU A 10 -13.24 -8.77 7.07
N GLY A 11 -12.65 -9.91 7.45
CA GLY A 11 -13.36 -11.16 7.75
C GLY A 11 -13.54 -12.11 6.56
N ASP A 12 -13.11 -11.74 5.35
CA ASP A 12 -13.22 -12.58 4.16
C ASP A 12 -12.03 -12.39 3.21
N GLU A 13 -11.23 -13.44 2.99
CA GLU A 13 -10.13 -13.40 2.03
C GLU A 13 -10.60 -13.17 0.58
N LYS A 14 -11.81 -13.61 0.24
CA LYS A 14 -12.38 -13.51 -1.11
C LYS A 14 -12.65 -12.07 -1.52
N VAL A 15 -12.76 -11.14 -0.55
CA VAL A 15 -12.98 -9.71 -0.83
C VAL A 15 -11.71 -8.96 -1.21
N ILE A 16 -10.57 -9.63 -1.40
CA ILE A 16 -9.27 -9.00 -1.72
C ILE A 16 -9.35 -7.98 -2.87
N ARG A 17 -10.09 -8.29 -3.96
CA ARG A 17 -10.24 -7.37 -5.10
C ARG A 17 -11.09 -6.16 -4.74
N ALA A 18 -12.16 -6.36 -3.99
CA ALA A 18 -13.02 -5.28 -3.52
C ALA A 18 -12.26 -4.37 -2.53
N ALA A 19 -11.49 -4.95 -1.61
CA ALA A 19 -10.62 -4.22 -0.70
C ALA A 19 -9.55 -3.42 -1.45
N GLY A 20 -8.95 -4.00 -2.50
CA GLY A 20 -8.00 -3.31 -3.36
C GLY A 20 -8.61 -2.10 -4.07
N ARG A 21 -9.80 -2.25 -4.64
CA ARG A 21 -10.54 -1.15 -5.29
C ARG A 21 -10.92 -0.06 -4.29
N ALA A 22 -11.46 -0.43 -3.12
CA ALA A 22 -11.81 0.51 -2.07
C ALA A 22 -10.58 1.30 -1.57
N ASN A 23 -9.45 0.62 -1.38
CA ASN A 23 -8.19 1.28 -1.01
C ASN A 23 -7.71 2.26 -2.09
N GLY A 24 -7.84 1.90 -3.38
CA GLY A 24 -7.47 2.76 -4.51
C GLY A 24 -8.38 3.99 -4.68
N SER A 25 -9.65 3.88 -4.29
CA SER A 25 -10.66 4.95 -4.38
C SER A 25 -10.70 5.87 -3.15
N ASN A 26 -9.69 5.84 -2.28
CA ASN A 26 -9.63 6.69 -1.10
C ASN A 26 -9.56 8.19 -1.47
N PRO A 27 -10.57 9.02 -1.12
CA PRO A 27 -10.57 10.44 -1.44
C PRO A 27 -9.63 11.28 -0.55
N VAL A 28 -9.22 10.75 0.62
CA VAL A 28 -8.37 11.45 1.58
C VAL A 28 -7.03 10.72 1.70
N SER A 29 -6.20 10.86 0.67
CA SER A 29 -4.85 10.28 0.65
C SER A 29 -3.98 10.79 1.81
N ILE A 30 -2.94 10.04 2.18
CA ILE A 30 -2.01 10.33 3.28
C ILE A 30 -2.65 10.16 4.67
N ILE A 31 -3.72 10.90 4.99
CA ILE A 31 -4.41 10.81 6.29
C ILE A 31 -5.07 9.44 6.46
N VAL A 32 -5.83 9.00 5.46
CA VAL A 32 -6.21 7.59 5.34
C VAL A 32 -5.10 6.90 4.55
N PRO A 33 -4.29 6.02 5.17
CA PRO A 33 -2.99 5.62 4.65
C PRO A 33 -3.08 4.51 3.61
N CYS A 34 -3.77 4.77 2.49
CA CYS A 34 -3.95 3.81 1.40
C CYS A 34 -2.62 3.44 0.70
N HIS A 35 -1.55 4.24 0.89
CA HIS A 35 -0.19 3.93 0.44
C HIS A 35 0.49 2.82 1.25
N ARG A 36 0.01 2.49 2.47
CA ARG A 36 0.59 1.44 3.34
C ARG A 36 0.11 0.02 3.06
N VAL A 37 -0.76 -0.15 2.06
CA VAL A 37 -1.25 -1.45 1.59
C VAL A 37 -0.55 -1.82 0.29
N ILE A 38 0.13 -2.97 0.24
CA ILE A 38 0.98 -3.40 -0.89
C ILE A 38 0.68 -4.85 -1.30
N GLY A 39 1.29 -5.34 -2.39
CA GLY A 39 1.26 -6.75 -2.75
C GLY A 39 1.89 -7.63 -1.67
N SER A 40 1.44 -8.89 -1.57
CA SER A 40 2.00 -9.86 -0.61
C SER A 40 3.47 -10.19 -0.89
N ASP A 41 3.90 -9.98 -2.13
CA ASP A 41 5.26 -10.11 -2.66
C ASP A 41 6.09 -8.83 -2.51
N GLY A 42 5.55 -7.78 -1.90
CA GLY A 42 6.20 -6.47 -1.75
C GLY A 42 6.00 -5.53 -2.95
N THR A 43 5.27 -5.93 -3.98
CA THR A 43 5.03 -5.08 -5.14
C THR A 43 4.17 -3.86 -4.79
N LEU A 44 4.58 -2.70 -5.32
CA LEU A 44 3.79 -1.47 -5.23
C LEU A 44 2.76 -1.47 -6.35
N VAL A 45 1.51 -1.70 -6.00
CA VAL A 45 0.37 -1.63 -6.93
C VAL A 45 -0.64 -0.60 -6.43
N GLY A 46 -1.39 -0.01 -7.36
CA GLY A 46 -2.58 0.80 -7.07
C GLY A 46 -2.39 1.96 -6.09
N TYR A 47 -2.35 3.18 -6.60
CA TYR A 47 -2.42 4.39 -5.77
C TYR A 47 -3.07 5.53 -6.55
N GLY A 48 -4.10 6.15 -5.97
CA GLY A 48 -4.81 7.27 -6.62
C GLY A 48 -3.90 8.46 -6.95
N GLY A 49 -2.80 8.64 -6.22
CA GLY A 49 -1.81 9.68 -6.48
C GLY A 49 -0.65 9.30 -7.40
N GLY A 50 -0.61 8.08 -7.95
CA GLY A 50 0.51 7.54 -8.74
C GLY A 50 1.57 6.76 -7.93
N LEU A 51 2.15 5.73 -8.53
CA LEU A 51 3.08 4.82 -7.84
C LEU A 51 4.33 5.52 -7.28
N ASP A 52 4.82 6.57 -7.95
CA ASP A 52 5.99 7.33 -7.51
C ASP A 52 5.75 7.98 -6.14
N LYS A 53 4.57 8.57 -5.93
CA LYS A 53 4.20 9.18 -4.65
C LYS A 53 4.05 8.14 -3.55
N LYS A 54 3.49 6.97 -3.87
CA LYS A 54 3.40 5.84 -2.93
C LYS A 54 4.79 5.36 -2.50
N LYS A 55 5.71 5.20 -3.46
CA LYS A 55 7.10 4.83 -3.18
C LYS A 55 7.79 5.88 -2.31
N TRP A 56 7.64 7.16 -2.65
CA TRP A 56 8.20 8.26 -1.88
C TRP A 56 7.67 8.31 -0.45
N LEU A 57 6.34 8.22 -0.25
CA LEU A 57 5.72 8.22 1.08
C LEU A 57 6.22 7.05 1.93
N LEU A 58 6.32 5.86 1.36
CA LEU A 58 6.85 4.69 2.08
C LEU A 58 8.32 4.85 2.43
N GLY A 59 9.13 5.45 1.55
CA GLY A 59 10.53 5.78 1.85
C GLY A 59 10.65 6.85 2.94
N PHE A 60 9.84 7.91 2.87
CA PHE A 60 9.78 8.99 3.85
C PHE A 60 9.37 8.47 5.25
N GLU A 61 8.47 7.49 5.30
CA GLU A 61 8.07 6.82 6.55
C GLU A 61 9.11 5.80 7.07
N GLY A 62 10.21 5.58 6.35
CA GLY A 62 11.21 4.55 6.70
C GLY A 62 10.74 3.11 6.48
N ALA A 63 9.65 2.91 5.73
CA ALA A 63 9.08 1.60 5.45
C ALA A 63 9.79 0.86 4.30
N LEU A 64 10.55 1.58 3.47
CA LEU A 64 11.47 1.00 2.50
C LEU A 64 12.88 1.03 3.08
N LYS A 65 13.63 -0.07 2.96
CA LYS A 65 15.08 -0.05 3.24
C LYS A 65 15.70 0.98 2.29
N GLN A 66 16.31 2.01 2.85
CA GLN A 66 17.21 2.87 2.10
C GLN A 66 18.37 2.00 1.62
N GLU A 67 18.71 2.06 0.34
CA GLU A 67 19.96 1.46 -0.14
C GLU A 67 21.11 2.16 0.61
N GLU A 68 21.96 1.36 1.24
CA GLU A 68 23.09 1.88 2.01
C GLU A 68 23.96 2.73 1.10
N LEU A 69 24.27 3.96 1.55
CA LEU A 69 25.10 4.93 0.84
C LEU A 69 26.54 4.46 0.55
N PHE A 70 26.89 3.22 0.94
CA PHE A 70 28.23 2.64 0.84
C PHE A 70 28.24 1.16 0.40
N ALA A 71 27.20 0.66 -0.26
CA ALA A 71 27.23 -0.66 -0.91
C ALA A 71 27.99 -0.64 -2.23
#